data_AF-A0A453G5D9-F1
#
_entry.id   AF-A0A453G5D9-F1
#
_cell.length_a   1.000
_cell.length_b   1.000
_cell.length_c   1.000
_cell.angle_alpha   90.00
_cell.angle_beta   90.00
_cell.angle_gamma   90.00
#
_symmetry.space_group_name_H-M   'P 1'
#
loop_
_entity.id
_entity.type
_entity.pdbx_description
1 polymer ?
#
loop_
_entity_poly.entity_id
_entity_poly.type
_entity_poly.pdbx_seq_one_letter_code
_entity_poly.pdbx_strand_id
1 'polypeptide(L)'
;AGRAASVAEAEKTGLSLDSFKTTVVKRDEEKIHLRIELPGKETQKVFDAALTSLAKDAPPVPGFRRSKGGKTSNIPSSILLSMLGKSRVTKFILQEILSVTVGDFVKKENLKVNPEIATTQSEGDLESSFAPGSSFGFNVILELEKEPDTDDAIDVELSDSMDAPDVLQSDSEEPSEEEPASSS
;
A
#
# COMPACT_ATOMS: atom_id res chain seq x y z
N ALA A 1 10.27 15.29 -13.20
CA ALA A 1 10.51 13.88 -12.78
C ALA A 1 9.47 13.54 -11.72
N GLY A 2 8.52 12.67 -12.06
CA GLY A 2 7.40 12.29 -11.22
C GLY A 2 7.86 11.42 -10.05
N ARG A 3 7.35 11.70 -8.86
CA ARG A 3 7.66 10.95 -7.65
C ARG A 3 6.59 9.86 -7.50
N ALA A 4 6.93 8.65 -7.93
CA ALA A 4 6.17 7.46 -7.56
C ALA A 4 6.26 7.31 -6.04
N ALA A 5 5.11 7.39 -5.36
CA ALA A 5 5.03 7.04 -3.95
C ALA A 5 4.92 5.51 -3.89
N SER A 6 6.06 4.85 -3.72
CA SER A 6 6.12 3.43 -3.42
C SER A 6 5.43 3.16 -2.08
N VAL A 7 4.51 2.20 -2.08
CA VAL A 7 3.89 1.64 -0.87
C VAL A 7 4.90 0.68 -0.23
N ALA A 8 5.94 1.23 0.38
CA ALA A 8 6.82 0.50 1.28
C ALA A 8 7.25 1.50 2.36
N GLU A 9 6.85 1.21 3.59
CA GLU A 9 6.86 2.12 4.76
C GLU A 9 5.95 3.34 4.62
N ALA A 10 4.64 3.11 4.74
CA ALA A 10 3.86 4.02 5.55
C ALA A 10 4.48 3.96 6.96
N GLU A 11 5.26 4.98 7.34
CA GLU A 11 5.52 5.25 8.75
C GLU A 11 4.18 5.10 9.45
N LYS A 12 4.10 4.18 10.42
CA LYS A 12 2.88 3.96 11.20
C LYS A 12 2.53 5.27 11.86
N THR A 13 1.72 6.08 11.19
CA THR A 13 0.94 7.10 11.85
C THR A 13 0.14 6.28 12.85
N GLY A 14 0.35 6.50 14.14
CA GLY A 14 -0.19 5.64 15.20
C GLY A 14 -1.72 5.73 15.34
N LEU A 15 -2.43 5.98 14.24
CA LEU A 15 -3.86 6.13 14.13
C LEU A 15 -4.47 4.73 13.98
N SER A 16 -5.09 4.25 15.06
CA SER A 16 -5.89 3.03 15.04
C SER A 16 -7.38 3.37 14.98
N LEU A 17 -8.09 2.69 14.08
CA LEU A 17 -9.54 2.69 14.03
C LEU A 17 -10.06 1.52 14.87
N ASP A 18 -10.84 1.80 15.91
CA ASP A 18 -11.35 0.74 16.78
C ASP A 18 -12.72 0.23 16.31
N SER A 19 -13.51 1.10 15.67
CA SER A 19 -14.85 0.75 15.19
C SER A 19 -15.18 1.36 13.83
N PHE A 20 -15.39 0.51 12.83
CA PHE A 20 -15.88 0.92 11.53
C PHE A 20 -16.70 -0.21 10.91
N LYS A 21 -17.58 0.14 9.98
CA LYS A 21 -18.38 -0.83 9.24
C LYS A 21 -17.94 -0.83 7.79
N THR A 22 -17.51 -1.98 7.32
CA THR A 22 -17.22 -2.23 5.91
C THR A 22 -18.33 -3.08 5.31
N THR A 23 -18.92 -2.62 4.21
CA THR A 23 -19.97 -3.33 3.48
C THR A 23 -19.54 -3.50 2.04
N VAL A 24 -19.61 -4.72 1.50
CA VAL A 24 -19.41 -4.96 0.07
C VAL A 24 -20.68 -4.55 -0.67
N VAL A 25 -20.57 -3.54 -1.53
CA VAL A 25 -21.68 -3.04 -2.35
C VAL A 25 -21.83 -3.86 -3.63
N LYS A 26 -20.70 -4.17 -4.26
CA LYS A 26 -20.64 -4.95 -5.51
C LYS A 26 -19.30 -5.69 -5.58
N ARG A 27 -19.31 -6.89 -6.13
CA ARG A 27 -18.11 -7.67 -6.42
C ARG A 27 -18.19 -8.13 -7.87
N ASP A 28 -17.20 -7.76 -8.65
CA ASP A 28 -16.96 -8.19 -10.02
C ASP A 28 -15.70 -9.06 -10.06
N GLU A 29 -15.39 -9.66 -11.21
CA GLU A 29 -14.18 -10.51 -11.39
C GLU A 29 -12.89 -9.73 -11.18
N GLU A 30 -12.87 -8.44 -11.53
CA GLU A 30 -11.68 -7.58 -11.44
C GLU A 30 -11.76 -6.56 -10.31
N LYS A 31 -12.96 -6.21 -9.84
CA LYS A 31 -13.16 -5.06 -8.92
C LYS A 31 -14.10 -5.37 -7.77
N ILE A 32 -13.81 -4.80 -6.61
CA ILE A 32 -14.66 -4.86 -5.42
C ILE A 32 -15.03 -3.43 -5.02
N HIS A 33 -16.32 -3.15 -5.00
CA HIS A 33 -16.87 -1.89 -4.51
C HIS A 33 -17.23 -2.04 -3.02
N LEU A 34 -16.54 -1.27 -2.19
CA LEU A 34 -16.75 -1.22 -0.74
C LEU A 34 -17.41 0.09 -0.35
N ARG A 35 -18.23 0.02 0.69
CA ARG A 35 -18.73 1.18 1.43
C ARG A 35 -18.23 1.11 2.86
N ILE A 36 -17.56 2.16 3.28
CA ILE A 36 -17.00 2.30 4.62
C ILE A 36 -17.82 3.34 5.37
N GLU A 37 -18.20 3.02 6.60
CA GLU A 37 -18.93 3.91 7.51
C GLU A 37 -18.22 3.96 8.86
N LEU A 38 -17.91 5.17 9.31
CA LEU A 38 -17.30 5.47 10.60
C LEU A 38 -18.28 6.23 11.49
N PRO A 39 -18.44 5.82 12.76
CA PRO A 39 -19.22 6.58 13.73
C PRO A 39 -18.48 7.86 14.15
N GLY A 40 -19.24 8.87 14.60
CA GLY A 40 -18.67 10.17 14.97
C GLY A 40 -17.62 10.14 16.09
N LYS A 41 -17.70 9.15 16.98
CA LYS A 41 -16.69 8.94 18.03
C LYS A 41 -15.32 8.63 17.43
N GLU A 42 -15.27 7.88 16.34
CA GLU A 42 -14.01 7.48 15.70
C GLU A 42 -13.47 8.60 14.83
N THR A 43 -14.34 9.32 14.09
CA THR A 43 -13.90 10.49 13.32
C THR A 43 -13.28 11.56 14.22
N GLN A 44 -13.82 11.76 15.42
CA GLN A 44 -13.24 12.64 16.42
C GLN A 44 -11.87 12.13 16.92
N LYS A 45 -11.79 10.84 17.29
CA LYS A 45 -10.57 10.21 17.80
C LYS A 45 -9.41 10.32 16.80
N VAL A 46 -9.67 9.98 15.53
CA VAL A 46 -8.66 10.05 14.46
C VAL A 46 -8.24 11.48 14.21
N PHE A 47 -9.19 12.43 14.24
CA PHE A 47 -8.88 13.85 14.10
C PHE A 47 -7.95 14.35 15.21
N ASP A 48 -8.26 14.05 16.47
CA ASP A 48 -7.44 14.48 17.61
C ASP A 48 -6.05 13.85 17.58
N ALA A 49 -5.98 12.57 17.20
CA ALA A 49 -4.71 11.87 17.09
C ALA A 49 -3.87 12.35 15.89
N ALA A 50 -4.51 12.67 14.75
CA ALA A 50 -3.84 13.26 13.59
C ALA A 50 -3.29 14.66 13.91
N LEU A 51 -4.09 15.52 14.55
CA LEU A 51 -3.63 16.82 15.04
C LEU A 51 -2.43 16.66 15.98
N THR A 52 -2.51 15.74 16.93
CA THR A 52 -1.41 15.48 17.88
C THR A 52 -0.17 14.97 17.18
N SER A 53 -0.32 14.10 16.17
CA SER A 53 0.78 13.54 15.40
C SER A 53 1.48 14.63 14.60
N LEU A 54 0.73 15.38 13.78
CA LEU A 54 1.26 16.44 12.94
C LEU A 54 1.85 17.60 13.77
N ALA A 55 1.31 17.86 14.96
CA ALA A 55 1.84 18.88 15.87
C ALA A 55 3.23 18.55 16.45
N LYS A 56 3.69 17.29 16.40
CA LYS A 56 5.03 16.91 16.89
C LYS A 56 6.13 17.58 16.08
N ASP A 57 5.94 17.66 14.78
CA ASP A 57 6.91 18.20 13.83
C ASP A 57 6.69 19.70 13.56
N ALA A 58 5.64 20.28 14.13
CA ALA A 58 5.36 21.70 14.04
C ALA A 58 6.36 22.54 14.86
N PRO A 59 6.71 23.76 14.38
CA PRO A 59 7.57 24.66 15.12
C PRO A 59 6.93 25.08 16.46
N PRO A 60 7.73 25.54 17.45
CA PRO A 60 7.21 26.03 18.71
C PRO A 60 6.19 27.15 18.52
N VAL A 61 5.06 27.05 19.22
CA VAL A 61 4.00 28.05 19.15
C VAL A 61 4.28 29.17 20.15
N PRO A 62 4.37 30.44 19.71
CA PRO A 62 4.58 31.58 20.61
C PRO A 62 3.55 31.61 21.74
N GLY A 63 3.98 31.86 22.98
CA GLY A 63 3.11 31.86 24.16
C GLY A 63 2.73 30.47 24.70
N PHE A 64 3.07 29.38 23.99
CA PHE A 64 2.84 28.01 24.44
C PHE A 64 4.16 27.27 24.64
N ARG A 65 4.47 26.95 25.90
CA ARG A 65 5.66 26.15 26.23
C ARG A 65 5.39 24.67 25.96
N ARG A 66 6.23 24.02 25.14
CA ARG A 66 6.21 22.55 24.99
C ARG A 66 6.57 21.91 26.32
N SER A 67 5.87 20.84 26.68
CA SER A 67 6.27 20.05 27.84
C SER A 67 7.60 19.33 27.58
N LYS A 68 8.32 18.97 28.65
CA LYS A 68 9.59 18.24 28.55
C LYS A 68 9.35 16.94 27.78
N GLY A 69 10.02 16.78 26.64
CA GLY A 69 9.79 15.66 25.70
C GLY A 69 8.96 16.00 24.46
N GLY A 70 8.77 17.28 24.12
CA GLY A 70 8.21 17.71 22.84
C GLY A 70 6.67 17.59 22.73
N LYS A 71 5.99 17.07 23.75
CA LYS A 71 4.53 16.97 23.74
C LYS A 71 3.89 18.36 23.85
N THR A 72 2.94 18.64 22.97
CA THR A 72 2.18 19.89 22.84
C THR A 72 0.92 19.90 23.71
N SER A 73 0.92 19.20 24.85
CA SER A 73 -0.26 18.89 25.67
C SER A 73 -1.06 20.07 26.22
N ASN A 74 -0.56 21.31 26.12
CA ASN A 74 -1.25 22.53 26.56
C ASN A 74 -1.70 23.45 25.41
N ILE A 75 -1.57 23.01 24.15
CA ILE A 75 -1.99 23.80 22.99
C ILE A 75 -3.42 23.39 22.60
N PRO A 76 -4.39 24.32 22.59
CA PRO A 76 -5.74 24.04 22.12
C PRO A 76 -5.76 23.48 20.69
N SER A 77 -6.62 22.48 20.42
CA SER A 77 -6.77 21.88 19.08
C SER A 77 -7.10 22.91 17.99
N SER A 78 -7.83 23.97 18.33
CA SER A 78 -8.15 25.06 17.40
C SER A 78 -6.90 25.84 16.93
N ILE A 79 -5.91 26.01 17.81
CA ILE A 79 -4.63 26.67 17.48
C ILE A 79 -3.74 25.74 16.68
N LEU A 80 -3.70 24.45 17.05
CA LEU A 80 -2.98 23.46 16.24
C LEU A 80 -3.55 23.40 14.82
N LEU A 81 -4.88 23.33 14.70
CA LEU A 81 -5.57 23.30 13.42
C LEU A 81 -5.34 24.56 12.59
N SER A 82 -5.28 25.75 13.20
CA SER A 82 -5.03 26.99 12.46
C SER A 82 -3.60 27.05 11.91
N MET A 83 -2.62 26.54 12.67
CA MET A 83 -1.22 26.49 12.24
C MET A 83 -0.95 25.40 11.20
N LEU A 84 -1.52 24.21 11.40
CA LEU A 84 -1.35 23.05 10.52
C LEU A 84 -2.15 23.20 9.22
N GLY A 85 -3.28 23.90 9.29
CA GLY A 85 -4.21 24.10 8.19
C GLY A 85 -5.26 22.99 8.11
N LYS A 86 -6.54 23.38 8.01
CA LYS A 86 -7.67 22.44 7.97
C LYS A 86 -7.56 21.42 6.85
N SER A 87 -7.34 21.86 5.62
CA SER A 87 -7.27 20.97 4.45
C SER A 87 -6.13 19.95 4.59
N ARG A 88 -4.94 20.38 5.04
CA ARG A 88 -3.80 19.46 5.27
C ARG A 88 -4.14 18.37 6.29
N VAL A 89 -4.76 18.75 7.40
CA VAL A 89 -5.16 17.81 8.46
C VAL A 89 -6.23 16.84 7.94
N THR A 90 -7.27 17.35 7.28
CA THR A 90 -8.35 16.53 6.72
C THR A 90 -7.85 15.55 5.67
N LYS A 91 -7.03 16.01 4.72
CA LYS A 91 -6.43 15.16 3.68
C LYS A 91 -5.61 14.01 4.28
N PHE A 92 -4.77 14.34 5.27
CA PHE A 92 -3.99 13.33 6.00
C PHE A 92 -4.90 12.28 6.68
N ILE A 93 -5.97 12.72 7.34
CA ILE A 93 -6.93 11.81 8.00
C ILE A 93 -7.63 10.91 6.97
N LEU A 94 -8.09 11.46 5.85
CA LEU A 94 -8.80 10.71 4.82
C LEU A 94 -7.90 9.63 4.21
N GLN A 95 -6.64 9.98 3.91
CA GLN A 95 -5.65 9.01 3.41
C GLN A 95 -5.40 7.90 4.43
N GLU A 96 -5.30 8.24 5.72
CA GLU A 96 -5.06 7.25 6.76
C GLU A 96 -6.26 6.31 6.93
N ILE A 97 -7.48 6.86 7.01
CA ILE A 97 -8.69 6.06 7.14
C ILE A 97 -8.80 5.11 5.94
N LEU A 98 -8.52 5.58 4.73
CA LEU A 98 -8.52 4.75 3.54
C LEU A 98 -7.49 3.62 3.65
N SER A 99 -6.24 3.93 4.02
CA SER A 99 -5.16 2.94 4.12
C SER A 99 -5.46 1.87 5.17
N VAL A 100 -5.92 2.26 6.36
CA VAL A 100 -6.23 1.33 7.45
C VAL A 100 -7.42 0.44 7.08
N THR A 101 -8.53 1.02 6.63
CA THR A 101 -9.75 0.25 6.35
C THR A 101 -9.59 -0.71 5.18
N VAL A 102 -8.88 -0.32 4.13
CA VAL A 102 -8.57 -1.20 3.00
C VAL A 102 -7.55 -2.26 3.41
N GLY A 103 -6.48 -1.87 4.12
CA GLY A 103 -5.47 -2.80 4.61
C GLY A 103 -6.07 -3.88 5.50
N ASP A 104 -7.00 -3.52 6.38
CA ASP A 104 -7.70 -4.48 7.24
C ASP A 104 -8.63 -5.40 6.45
N PHE A 105 -9.34 -4.87 5.45
CA PHE A 105 -10.23 -5.67 4.59
C PHE A 105 -9.44 -6.68 3.75
N VAL A 106 -8.37 -6.24 3.08
CA VAL A 106 -7.51 -7.07 2.22
C VAL A 106 -6.87 -8.21 3.03
N LYS A 107 -6.35 -7.90 4.23
CA LYS A 107 -5.79 -8.90 5.14
C LYS A 107 -6.85 -9.90 5.62
N LYS A 108 -8.05 -9.41 5.95
CA LYS A 108 -9.15 -10.26 6.44
C LYS A 108 -9.66 -11.23 5.38
N GLU A 109 -9.78 -10.77 4.13
CA GLU A 109 -10.24 -11.60 3.01
C GLU A 109 -9.10 -12.35 2.30
N ASN A 110 -7.84 -12.14 2.69
CA ASN A 110 -6.64 -12.71 2.05
C ASN A 110 -6.60 -12.44 0.53
N LEU A 111 -6.92 -11.20 0.14
CA LEU A 111 -6.97 -10.78 -1.26
C LEU A 111 -5.60 -10.28 -1.72
N LYS A 112 -5.26 -10.55 -2.97
CA LYS A 112 -4.22 -9.82 -3.70
C LYS A 112 -4.88 -8.71 -4.50
N VAL A 113 -4.58 -7.47 -4.16
CA VAL A 113 -5.14 -6.28 -4.82
C VAL A 113 -4.01 -5.39 -5.29
N ASN A 114 -4.27 -4.65 -6.36
CA ASN A 114 -3.35 -3.63 -6.83
C ASN A 114 -3.15 -2.59 -5.71
N PRO A 115 -1.92 -2.12 -5.45
CA PRO A 115 -1.67 -1.04 -4.48
C PRO A 115 -2.42 0.26 -4.79
N GLU A 116 -2.86 0.47 -6.04
CA GLU A 116 -3.65 1.63 -6.42
C GLU A 116 -5.11 1.49 -5.95
N ILE A 117 -5.46 2.26 -4.92
CA ILE A 117 -6.81 2.29 -4.33
C ILE A 117 -7.54 3.55 -4.83
N ALA A 118 -8.72 3.37 -5.40
CA ALA A 118 -9.55 4.48 -5.89
C ALA A 118 -10.80 4.69 -5.01
N THR A 119 -11.22 5.95 -4.85
CA THR A 119 -12.52 6.30 -4.26
C THR A 119 -13.52 6.69 -5.35
N THR A 120 -14.81 6.44 -5.12
CA THR A 120 -15.85 6.89 -6.07
C THR A 120 -16.09 8.40 -5.98
N GLN A 121 -15.95 8.97 -4.78
CA GLN A 121 -16.02 10.41 -4.55
C GLN A 121 -14.70 11.10 -4.89
N SER A 122 -14.76 12.37 -5.29
CA SER A 122 -13.55 13.19 -5.46
C SER A 122 -12.93 13.54 -4.11
N GLU A 123 -11.63 13.88 -4.11
CA GLU A 123 -10.93 14.33 -2.90
C GLU A 123 -11.63 15.54 -2.26
N GLY A 124 -12.06 16.52 -3.08
CA GLY A 124 -12.77 17.71 -2.58
C GLY A 124 -14.11 17.40 -1.93
N ASP A 125 -14.85 16.41 -2.44
CA ASP A 125 -16.12 15.97 -1.85
C ASP A 125 -15.90 15.28 -0.50
N LEU A 126 -14.86 14.43 -0.41
CA LEU A 126 -14.48 13.77 0.83
C LEU A 126 -14.01 14.79 1.88
N GLU A 127 -13.19 15.77 1.49
CA GLU A 127 -12.75 16.85 2.38
C GLU A 127 -13.92 17.68 2.90
N SER A 128 -14.91 17.95 2.05
CA SER A 128 -16.08 18.77 2.42
C SER A 128 -17.10 18.02 3.26
N SER A 129 -17.19 16.70 3.12
CA SER A 129 -18.12 15.85 3.88
C SER A 129 -17.55 15.34 5.19
N PHE A 130 -16.22 15.37 5.37
CA PHE A 130 -15.59 15.00 6.64
C PHE A 130 -15.78 16.08 7.71
N ALA A 131 -16.47 15.72 8.79
CA ALA A 131 -16.62 16.55 9.97
C ALA A 131 -16.28 15.73 11.24
N PRO A 132 -15.28 16.16 12.04
CA PRO A 132 -14.91 15.45 13.27
C PRO A 132 -16.08 15.46 14.26
N GLY A 133 -16.35 14.31 14.88
CA GLY A 133 -17.50 14.12 15.78
C GLY A 133 -18.79 13.70 15.07
N SER A 134 -18.84 13.78 13.74
CA SER A 134 -19.98 13.35 12.92
C SER A 134 -19.70 12.00 12.26
N SER A 135 -20.77 11.25 11.98
CA SER A 135 -20.66 10.04 11.16
C SER A 135 -20.16 10.40 9.76
N PHE A 136 -19.26 9.57 9.24
CA PHE A 136 -18.63 9.78 7.94
C PHE A 136 -18.62 8.47 7.16
N GLY A 137 -18.78 8.53 5.84
CA GLY A 137 -18.71 7.34 5.01
C GLY A 137 -18.43 7.66 3.56
N PHE A 138 -17.77 6.72 2.88
CA PHE A 138 -17.31 6.87 1.51
C PHE A 138 -17.24 5.51 0.81
N ASN A 139 -17.12 5.55 -0.52
CA ASN A 139 -17.05 4.36 -1.35
C ASN A 139 -15.64 4.19 -1.93
N VAL A 140 -15.16 2.96 -1.90
CA VAL A 140 -13.84 2.55 -2.37
C VAL A 140 -14.00 1.50 -3.46
N ILE A 141 -13.13 1.56 -4.45
CA ILE A 141 -13.01 0.58 -5.53
C ILE A 141 -11.63 -0.07 -5.36
N LEU A 142 -11.62 -1.36 -5.08
CA LEU A 142 -10.42 -2.18 -5.03
C LEU A 142 -10.30 -2.95 -6.33
N GLU A 143 -9.14 -2.89 -6.98
CA GLU A 143 -8.85 -3.70 -8.16
C GLU A 143 -8.03 -4.94 -7.74
N LEU A 144 -8.51 -6.13 -8.08
CA LEU A 144 -7.83 -7.39 -7.80
C LEU A 144 -6.64 -7.56 -8.75
N GLU A 145 -5.53 -8.11 -8.25
CA GLU A 145 -4.44 -8.52 -9.13
C GLU A 145 -4.86 -9.78 -9.90
N LYS A 146 -4.72 -9.76 -11.23
CA LYS A 146 -4.77 -10.99 -12.01
C LYS A 146 -3.48 -11.74 -11.76
N GLU A 147 -3.56 -13.00 -11.31
CA GLU A 147 -2.40 -13.87 -11.41
C GLU A 147 -2.07 -14.05 -12.90
N PRO A 148 -0.80 -14.00 -13.30
CA PRO A 148 -0.45 -14.35 -14.67
C PRO A 148 -0.84 -15.82 -14.89
N ASP A 149 -1.75 -16.06 -15.83
CA ASP A 149 -2.10 -17.40 -16.28
C ASP A 149 -0.79 -18.13 -16.62
N THR A 150 -0.44 -19.15 -15.82
CA THR A 150 0.65 -20.06 -16.15
C THR A 150 0.09 -21.11 -17.11
N ASP A 151 -0.34 -20.65 -18.28
CA ASP A 151 -0.73 -21.49 -19.41
C ASP A 151 0.40 -21.42 -20.45
N ASP A 152 1.57 -21.95 -20.12
CA ASP A 152 2.59 -22.31 -21.11
C ASP A 152 3.69 -23.18 -20.46
N ALA A 153 3.44 -24.48 -20.36
CA ALA A 153 4.43 -25.52 -20.65
C ALA A 153 3.79 -26.91 -20.54
N ILE A 154 3.26 -27.35 -21.69
CA ILE A 154 3.40 -28.69 -22.26
C ILE A 154 3.49 -29.89 -21.29
N ASP A 155 2.38 -30.62 -21.27
CA ASP A 155 2.35 -32.07 -21.12
C ASP A 155 3.47 -32.73 -21.94
N VAL A 156 4.49 -33.27 -21.26
CA VAL A 156 5.39 -34.27 -21.85
C VAL A 156 5.30 -35.49 -20.96
N GLU A 157 4.51 -36.44 -21.46
CA GLU A 157 4.26 -37.73 -20.85
C GLU A 157 5.55 -38.45 -20.48
N LEU A 158 5.53 -39.08 -19.30
CA LEU A 158 6.50 -40.08 -18.91
C LEU A 158 6.48 -41.23 -19.93
N SER A 159 7.64 -41.51 -20.52
CA SER A 159 7.98 -42.87 -20.93
C SER A 159 9.37 -43.24 -20.40
N ASP A 160 9.30 -44.01 -19.32
CA ASP A 160 10.31 -44.89 -18.76
C ASP A 160 10.91 -45.82 -19.85
N SER A 161 12.22 -46.10 -19.80
CA SER A 161 12.83 -47.44 -20.02
C SER A 161 14.30 -47.35 -20.48
N MET A 162 15.21 -47.72 -19.57
CA MET A 162 16.36 -48.64 -19.73
C MET A 162 17.03 -48.78 -21.11
N ASP A 163 18.32 -48.47 -21.21
CA ASP A 163 19.38 -49.50 -21.31
C ASP A 163 20.78 -48.85 -21.30
N ALA A 164 21.68 -49.35 -20.44
CA ALA A 164 23.12 -49.25 -20.61
C ALA A 164 23.60 -50.69 -20.85
N PRO A 165 24.59 -50.94 -21.72
CA PRO A 165 25.97 -50.81 -21.27
C PRO A 165 27.01 -50.39 -22.34
N ASP A 166 28.10 -49.80 -21.82
CA ASP A 166 29.52 -50.02 -22.12
C ASP A 166 29.89 -50.89 -23.34
N VAL A 167 30.81 -50.41 -24.20
CA VAL A 167 31.98 -51.14 -24.76
C VAL A 167 32.89 -50.20 -25.58
N LEU A 168 34.06 -49.91 -25.00
CA LEU A 168 35.45 -49.93 -25.51
C LEU A 168 35.89 -49.21 -26.82
N GLN A 169 36.75 -48.20 -26.60
CA GLN A 169 38.12 -47.97 -27.13
C GLN A 169 38.49 -48.32 -28.58
N SER A 170 39.11 -47.34 -29.27
CA SER A 170 40.47 -47.35 -29.90
C SER A 170 40.53 -46.23 -30.95
N ASP A 171 41.24 -45.13 -30.76
CA ASP A 171 42.69 -44.91 -31.02
C ASP A 171 43.07 -44.85 -32.52
N SER A 172 44.03 -43.96 -32.82
CA SER A 172 44.64 -43.60 -34.13
C SER A 172 43.89 -42.56 -34.97
N GLU A 173 44.50 -41.55 -35.59
CA GLU A 173 45.82 -40.92 -35.52
C GLU A 173 45.71 -39.65 -36.40
N GLU A 174 46.50 -38.64 -36.08
CA GLU A 174 46.68 -37.34 -36.74
C GLU A 174 47.18 -37.48 -38.21
N PRO A 175 47.17 -36.43 -39.06
CA PRO A 175 48.19 -35.39 -38.92
C PRO A 175 47.77 -33.95 -39.21
N SER A 176 48.42 -33.08 -38.43
CA SER A 176 48.71 -31.68 -38.60
C SER A 176 48.80 -31.11 -40.02
N GLU A 177 48.03 -30.04 -40.17
CA GLU A 177 48.22 -28.78 -40.88
C GLU A 177 49.51 -28.50 -41.67
N GLU A 178 49.22 -28.11 -42.90
CA GLU A 178 49.88 -27.16 -43.78
C GLU A 178 50.31 -25.86 -43.05
N GLU A 179 51.62 -25.67 -42.91
CA GLU A 179 52.25 -24.34 -42.82
C GLU A 179 51.94 -23.53 -44.10
N PRO A 180 51.99 -22.17 -44.12
CA PRO A 180 52.93 -21.37 -43.33
C PRO A 180 52.48 -19.95 -42.91
N ALA A 181 53.39 -19.34 -42.14
CA ALA A 181 53.86 -17.96 -42.26
C ALA A 181 53.00 -16.80 -41.68
N SER A 182 53.47 -16.38 -40.50
CA SER A 182 54.16 -15.10 -40.25
C SER A 182 53.41 -13.77 -40.36
N SER A 183 53.66 -12.99 -39.27
CA SER A 183 53.78 -11.53 -39.19
C SER A 183 52.44 -10.79 -39.19
N SER A 184 52.10 -9.95 -38.21
CA SER A 184 52.87 -9.23 -37.18
C SER A 184 51.96 -8.93 -35.98
#